data_AF-A0A2A2AMI9-F1
#
_entry.id   AF-A0A2A2AMI9-F1
#
_cell.length_a   1.000
_cell.length_b   1.000
_cell.length_c   1.000
_cell.angle_alpha   90.00
_cell.angle_beta   90.00
_cell.angle_gamma   90.00
#
_symmetry.space_group_name_H-M   'P 1'
#
loop_
_entity.id
_entity.type
_entity.pdbx_description
1 polymer ?
#
loop_
_entity_poly.entity_id
_entity_poly.type
_entity_poly.pdbx_seq_one_letter_code
_entity_poly.pdbx_strand_id
1 'polypeptide(L)'
;MVEILPTQELPMSGQTIEWYQILAWCSRDQNARYQSYYQWRADGAGFSLPAKSPAALMQIVLGLLHDPTTLRELDEKAKEIEEKKTKLQELRQEAAHLLKHARRQLNQCLNTSADIPFRRKSLLESPNLIGLARQRHDAYQQELLRIHDEQKKLAEQRQLELEKRVPLKARIDLLDNEIQQIKALVAGNKEAVERLQKEAPSLQQRLSSLCDAGNRLLRDCQYVMQRIQLLQIDRVQRIAQNKSSQKALEAELAPLCRRLDELKSEESPIRTQLANINQRDGDLQARQAQALAADQTLDNAIQNYEVYEAIATGRQPSPEMAAVQTQLASLQRCIEQLQVKHEAEREAAKGRRRVISESMQAVAKSLPSFQWGVFNDEDKHRHHPFQMGPMHSTTFKVLEILAGDIACLLDSASAQSFHPGFLLHDSPREAEMSEAILWALLNCVSSNRNGAVQYIVTTSTELPETFKPYERLRLSADSEDGLFFRRRLDAAQASLL
;
A
#
# COMPACT_ATOMS: atom_id res chain seq x y z
N MET A 1 -45.18 -13.48 2.57
CA MET A 1 -44.45 -14.76 2.73
C MET A 1 -42.95 -14.55 2.92
N VAL A 2 -42.28 -13.67 2.18
CA VAL A 2 -40.89 -13.30 2.53
C VAL A 2 -40.82 -12.65 3.93
N GLU A 3 -41.84 -11.89 4.31
CA GLU A 3 -41.94 -11.22 5.62
C GLU A 3 -41.99 -12.15 6.84
N ILE A 4 -42.37 -13.42 6.65
CA ILE A 4 -42.41 -14.40 7.76
C ILE A 4 -41.08 -15.12 7.96
N LEU A 5 -40.10 -14.91 7.07
CA LEU A 5 -38.77 -15.52 7.21
C LEU A 5 -38.04 -14.91 8.41
N PRO A 6 -37.19 -15.69 9.10
CA PRO A 6 -36.41 -15.18 10.22
C PRO A 6 -35.38 -14.13 9.78
N THR A 7 -35.05 -14.08 8.50
CA THR A 7 -34.12 -13.12 7.91
C THR A 7 -34.57 -12.80 6.49
N GLN A 8 -34.48 -11.52 6.11
CA GLN A 8 -34.91 -11.03 4.80
C GLN A 8 -33.75 -10.83 3.81
N GLU A 9 -32.51 -11.02 4.25
CA GLU A 9 -31.29 -10.86 3.45
C GLU A 9 -30.43 -12.12 3.47
N LEU A 10 -29.71 -12.37 2.38
CA LEU A 10 -28.79 -13.50 2.27
C LEU A 10 -27.43 -13.16 2.93
N PRO A 11 -26.86 -14.06 3.76
CA PRO A 11 -25.70 -13.77 4.62
C PRO A 11 -24.45 -13.32 3.88
N MET A 12 -24.17 -13.88 2.70
CA MET A 12 -22.92 -13.67 1.97
C MET A 12 -22.99 -12.51 0.96
N SER A 13 -24.18 -12.23 0.43
CA SER A 13 -24.37 -11.24 -0.63
C SER A 13 -25.06 -9.97 -0.15
N GLY A 14 -25.72 -9.99 1.02
CA GLY A 14 -26.60 -8.90 1.46
C GLY A 14 -27.81 -8.69 0.54
N GLN A 15 -28.05 -9.59 -0.40
CA GLN A 15 -29.17 -9.49 -1.33
C GLN A 15 -30.47 -9.77 -0.58
N THR A 16 -31.47 -8.91 -0.75
CA THR A 16 -32.83 -9.13 -0.24
C THR A 16 -33.44 -10.38 -0.87
N ILE A 17 -34.04 -11.22 -0.04
CA ILE A 17 -34.74 -12.42 -0.47
C ILE A 17 -36.04 -12.00 -1.15
N GLU A 18 -36.28 -12.53 -2.33
CA GLU A 18 -37.49 -12.23 -3.10
C GLU A 18 -38.34 -13.48 -3.29
N TRP A 19 -39.66 -13.30 -3.35
CA TRP A 19 -40.60 -14.43 -3.44
C TRP A 19 -40.32 -15.33 -4.65
N TYR A 20 -39.96 -14.74 -5.79
CA TYR A 20 -39.68 -15.51 -7.00
C TYR A 20 -38.49 -16.46 -6.84
N GLN A 21 -37.55 -16.19 -5.92
CA GLN A 21 -36.40 -17.07 -5.65
C GLN A 21 -36.86 -18.33 -4.92
N ILE A 22 -37.77 -18.19 -3.96
CA ILE A 22 -38.39 -19.32 -3.26
C ILE A 22 -39.30 -20.08 -4.22
N LEU A 23 -40.07 -19.36 -5.03
CA LEU A 23 -40.89 -19.98 -6.07
C LEU A 23 -40.03 -20.77 -7.06
N ALA A 24 -38.87 -20.26 -7.46
CA ALA A 24 -37.94 -20.97 -8.34
C ALA A 24 -37.51 -22.31 -7.73
N TRP A 25 -37.23 -22.38 -6.43
CA TRP A 25 -36.98 -23.64 -5.75
C TRP A 25 -38.22 -24.56 -5.77
N CYS A 26 -39.39 -24.03 -5.42
CA CYS A 26 -40.65 -24.78 -5.38
C CYS A 26 -41.23 -25.11 -6.77
N SER A 27 -40.56 -24.75 -7.86
CA SER A 27 -41.05 -25.00 -9.22
C SER A 27 -39.95 -25.50 -10.15
N ARG A 28 -40.00 -26.78 -10.53
CA ARG A 28 -39.01 -27.40 -11.43
C ARG A 28 -39.63 -27.79 -12.75
N ASP A 29 -39.00 -27.38 -13.84
CA ASP A 29 -39.35 -27.84 -15.18
C ASP A 29 -38.40 -28.94 -15.67
N GLN A 30 -38.69 -29.53 -16.82
CA GLN A 30 -37.77 -30.48 -17.48
C GLN A 30 -36.40 -29.86 -17.86
N ASN A 31 -36.28 -28.53 -17.90
CA ASN A 31 -35.04 -27.84 -18.24
C ASN A 31 -34.10 -27.64 -17.03
N ALA A 32 -34.54 -27.95 -15.80
CA ALA A 32 -33.72 -27.88 -14.60
C ALA A 32 -32.55 -28.89 -14.60
N ARG A 33 -32.53 -29.86 -15.51
CA ARG A 33 -31.48 -30.89 -15.77
C ARG A 33 -31.04 -31.74 -14.56
N TYR A 34 -31.58 -31.50 -13.37
CA TYR A 34 -31.38 -32.30 -12.15
C TYR A 34 -29.91 -32.66 -11.83
N GLN A 35 -28.97 -31.74 -12.13
CA GLN A 35 -27.53 -32.00 -11.93
C GLN A 35 -27.09 -31.76 -10.48
N SER A 36 -27.63 -30.73 -9.84
CA SER A 36 -27.42 -30.37 -8.44
C SER A 36 -28.73 -29.92 -7.82
N TYR A 37 -28.92 -30.21 -6.53
CA TYR A 37 -30.15 -29.86 -5.82
C TYR A 37 -30.47 -28.36 -5.88
N TYR A 38 -29.45 -27.51 -5.78
CA TYR A 38 -29.54 -26.06 -5.77
C TYR A 38 -29.67 -25.42 -7.16
N GLN A 39 -29.64 -26.21 -8.23
CA GLN A 39 -29.90 -25.73 -9.57
C GLN A 39 -31.40 -25.82 -9.86
N TRP A 40 -32.10 -24.70 -9.69
CA TRP A 40 -33.56 -24.66 -9.77
C TRP A 40 -34.09 -24.34 -11.18
N ARG A 41 -33.39 -23.47 -11.92
CA ARG A 41 -33.75 -23.02 -13.27
C ARG A 41 -32.52 -22.96 -14.18
N ALA A 42 -32.71 -23.17 -15.48
CA ALA A 42 -31.64 -23.10 -16.48
C ALA A 42 -31.05 -21.69 -16.62
N ASP A 43 -31.91 -20.66 -16.64
CA ASP A 43 -31.51 -19.25 -16.78
C ASP A 43 -31.10 -18.61 -15.43
N GLY A 44 -31.03 -19.42 -14.37
CA GLY A 44 -30.76 -18.98 -13.00
C GLY A 44 -31.99 -18.43 -12.28
N ALA A 45 -31.84 -18.18 -10.98
CA ALA A 45 -32.91 -17.72 -10.09
C ALA A 45 -32.68 -16.27 -9.60
N GLY A 46 -31.89 -15.47 -10.33
CA GLY A 46 -31.64 -14.07 -9.99
C GLY A 46 -30.78 -13.85 -8.74
N PHE A 47 -29.93 -14.81 -8.38
CA PHE A 47 -28.96 -14.66 -7.27
C PHE A 47 -27.69 -13.94 -7.72
N SER A 48 -27.20 -13.01 -6.91
CA SER A 48 -25.89 -12.38 -7.12
C SER A 48 -24.72 -13.37 -6.94
N LEU A 49 -24.87 -14.34 -6.02
CA LEU A 49 -23.90 -15.41 -5.78
C LEU A 49 -24.53 -16.79 -6.01
N PRO A 50 -24.72 -17.22 -7.27
CA PRO A 50 -25.48 -18.43 -7.61
C PRO A 50 -24.92 -19.73 -7.00
N ALA A 51 -23.63 -19.77 -6.65
CA ALA A 51 -23.05 -20.94 -6.01
C ALA A 51 -23.43 -21.08 -4.52
N LYS A 52 -23.59 -19.98 -3.78
CA LYS A 52 -23.74 -19.95 -2.31
C LYS A 52 -25.16 -19.59 -1.88
N SER A 53 -25.80 -18.65 -2.56
CA SER A 53 -27.10 -18.09 -2.19
C SER A 53 -28.26 -19.10 -2.13
N PRO A 54 -28.39 -20.08 -3.06
CA PRO A 54 -29.49 -21.04 -2.99
C PRO A 54 -29.46 -21.91 -1.72
N ALA A 55 -28.28 -22.33 -1.29
CA ALA A 55 -28.11 -23.15 -0.08
C ALA A 55 -28.50 -22.36 1.18
N ALA A 56 -28.06 -21.11 1.27
CA ALA A 56 -28.43 -20.21 2.36
C ALA A 56 -29.94 -19.91 2.36
N LEU A 57 -30.55 -19.69 1.19
CA LEU A 57 -31.99 -19.49 1.09
C LEU A 57 -32.76 -20.71 1.60
N MET A 58 -32.35 -21.91 1.18
CA MET A 58 -32.95 -23.16 1.66
C MET A 58 -32.81 -23.29 3.18
N GLN A 59 -31.64 -23.01 3.75
CA GLN A 59 -31.43 -23.06 5.20
C GLN A 59 -32.34 -22.08 5.95
N ILE A 60 -32.55 -20.87 5.43
CA ILE A 60 -33.45 -19.87 6.02
C ILE A 60 -34.90 -20.35 5.95
N VAL A 61 -35.35 -20.80 4.78
CA VAL A 61 -36.73 -21.25 4.55
C VAL A 61 -37.05 -22.52 5.35
N LEU A 62 -36.09 -23.42 5.53
CA LEU A 62 -36.25 -24.61 6.37
C LEU A 62 -36.07 -24.32 7.86
N GLY A 63 -35.81 -23.07 8.28
CA GLY A 63 -35.62 -22.72 9.69
C GLY A 63 -34.34 -23.30 10.30
N LEU A 64 -33.31 -23.54 9.49
CA LEU A 64 -31.98 -23.97 9.93
C LEU A 64 -31.06 -22.78 10.21
N LEU A 65 -31.32 -21.63 9.59
CA LEU A 65 -30.57 -20.39 9.79
C LEU A 65 -31.53 -19.27 10.21
N HIS A 66 -31.38 -18.79 11.45
CA HIS A 66 -32.21 -17.72 12.02
C HIS A 66 -31.50 -16.37 12.08
N ASP A 67 -30.17 -16.40 12.24
CA ASP A 67 -29.34 -15.21 12.34
C ASP A 67 -28.17 -15.32 11.34
N PRO A 68 -28.09 -14.45 10.32
CA PRO A 68 -27.02 -14.46 9.33
C PRO A 68 -25.73 -13.77 9.82
N THR A 69 -25.75 -13.11 10.99
CA THR A 69 -24.66 -12.22 11.43
C THR A 69 -23.32 -12.92 11.50
N THR A 70 -23.27 -14.10 12.13
CA THR A 70 -22.03 -14.88 12.28
C THR A 70 -21.44 -15.27 10.93
N LEU A 71 -22.27 -15.69 9.96
CA LEU A 71 -21.82 -16.03 8.61
C LEU A 71 -21.34 -14.79 7.82
N ARG A 72 -22.02 -13.66 7.98
CA ARG A 72 -21.62 -12.40 7.36
C ARG A 72 -20.29 -11.91 7.90
N GLU A 73 -20.12 -11.91 9.22
CA GLU A 73 -18.87 -11.54 9.89
C GLU A 73 -17.72 -12.47 9.46
N LEU A 74 -17.98 -13.78 9.30
CA LEU A 74 -16.98 -14.72 8.78
C LEU A 74 -16.52 -14.37 7.36
N ASP A 75 -17.45 -14.04 6.45
CA ASP A 75 -17.11 -13.67 5.07
C ASP A 75 -16.38 -12.32 4.99
N GLU A 76 -16.83 -11.32 5.75
CA GLU A 76 -16.16 -10.02 5.87
C GLU A 76 -14.72 -10.18 6.38
N LYS A 77 -14.53 -10.94 7.46
CA LYS A 77 -13.18 -11.18 8.03
C LYS A 77 -12.31 -12.03 7.11
N ALA A 78 -12.88 -12.98 6.38
CA ALA A 78 -12.15 -13.74 5.36
C ALA A 78 -11.66 -12.84 4.23
N LYS A 79 -12.49 -11.90 3.74
CA LYS A 79 -12.10 -10.89 2.75
C LYS A 79 -11.00 -9.97 3.30
N GLU A 80 -11.15 -9.46 4.53
CA GLU A 80 -10.11 -8.66 5.19
C GLU A 80 -8.76 -9.41 5.29
N ILE A 81 -8.77 -10.71 5.58
CA ILE A 81 -7.55 -11.52 5.60
C ILE A 81 -6.90 -11.58 4.22
N GLU A 82 -7.67 -11.81 3.15
CA GLU A 82 -7.11 -11.86 1.79
C GLU A 82 -6.54 -10.49 1.38
N GLU A 83 -7.22 -9.39 1.70
CA GLU A 83 -6.70 -8.02 1.48
C GLU A 83 -5.39 -7.75 2.26
N LYS A 84 -5.30 -8.22 3.50
CA LYS A 84 -4.09 -8.04 4.31
C LYS A 84 -2.95 -8.94 3.83
N LYS A 85 -3.25 -10.14 3.31
CA LYS A 85 -2.27 -11.03 2.69
C LYS A 85 -1.71 -10.44 1.40
N THR A 86 -2.57 -9.88 0.53
CA THR A 86 -2.11 -9.18 -0.68
C THR A 86 -1.26 -7.98 -0.29
N LYS A 87 -1.68 -7.19 0.71
CA LYS A 87 -0.87 -6.06 1.18
C LYS A 87 0.50 -6.48 1.72
N LEU A 88 0.56 -7.58 2.47
CA LEU A 88 1.83 -8.12 2.95
C LEU A 88 2.73 -8.61 1.81
N GLN A 89 2.15 -9.15 0.74
CA GLN A 89 2.88 -9.54 -0.47
C GLN A 89 3.44 -8.33 -1.21
N GLU A 90 2.65 -7.26 -1.36
CA GLU A 90 3.12 -5.99 -1.94
C GLU A 90 4.32 -5.42 -1.16
N LEU A 91 4.23 -5.34 0.16
CA LEU A 91 5.33 -4.85 1.01
C LEU A 91 6.62 -5.67 0.84
N ARG A 92 6.49 -7.00 0.69
CA ARG A 92 7.64 -7.88 0.41
C ARG A 92 8.24 -7.61 -0.97
N GLN A 93 7.40 -7.40 -1.98
CA GLN A 93 7.85 -7.07 -3.32
C GLN A 93 8.56 -5.71 -3.34
N GLU A 94 8.00 -4.71 -2.67
CA GLU A 94 8.59 -3.39 -2.52
C GLU A 94 9.97 -3.44 -1.88
N ALA A 95 10.13 -4.17 -0.77
CA ALA A 95 11.44 -4.39 -0.15
C ALA A 95 12.45 -5.03 -1.12
N ALA A 96 12.03 -5.99 -1.93
CA ALA A 96 12.88 -6.61 -2.95
C ALA A 96 13.24 -5.64 -4.10
N HIS A 97 12.34 -4.74 -4.47
CA HIS A 97 12.59 -3.69 -5.46
C HIS A 97 13.60 -2.66 -4.92
N LEU A 98 13.41 -2.20 -3.68
CA LEU A 98 14.31 -1.27 -3.00
C LEU A 98 15.71 -1.87 -2.80
N LEU A 99 15.80 -3.16 -2.48
CA LEU A 99 17.08 -3.88 -2.43
C LEU A 99 17.82 -3.86 -3.78
N LYS A 100 17.10 -4.13 -4.88
CA LYS A 100 17.67 -4.05 -6.24
C LYS A 100 18.14 -2.63 -6.57
N HIS A 101 17.38 -1.62 -6.16
CA HIS A 101 17.73 -0.21 -6.35
C HIS A 101 19.01 0.16 -5.58
N ALA A 102 19.09 -0.17 -4.29
CA ALA A 102 20.28 0.05 -3.47
C ALA A 102 21.52 -0.64 -4.06
N ARG A 103 21.38 -1.88 -4.58
CA ARG A 103 22.46 -2.58 -5.27
C ARG A 103 22.94 -1.83 -6.52
N ARG A 104 22.03 -1.27 -7.32
CA ARG A 104 22.39 -0.47 -8.51
C ARG A 104 23.15 0.79 -8.12
N GLN A 105 22.72 1.48 -7.07
CA GLN A 105 23.43 2.66 -6.55
C GLN A 105 24.85 2.31 -6.09
N LEU A 106 25.03 1.20 -5.37
CA LEU A 106 26.37 0.73 -4.98
C LEU A 106 27.26 0.44 -6.19
N ASN A 107 26.73 -0.24 -7.21
CA ASN A 107 27.48 -0.51 -8.44
C ASN A 107 27.88 0.77 -9.17
N GLN A 108 27.00 1.77 -9.20
CA GLN A 108 27.29 3.09 -9.79
C GLN A 108 28.39 3.83 -9.00
N CYS A 109 28.32 3.81 -7.67
CA CYS A 109 29.33 4.47 -6.82
C CYS A 109 30.70 3.81 -6.93
N LEU A 110 30.74 2.49 -7.12
CA LEU A 110 31.98 1.70 -7.15
C LEU A 110 32.51 1.45 -8.58
N ASN A 111 31.78 1.86 -9.62
CA ASN A 111 32.08 1.54 -11.02
C ASN A 111 32.27 0.03 -11.27
N THR A 112 31.48 -0.80 -10.60
CA THR A 112 31.55 -2.26 -10.69
C THR A 112 30.45 -2.86 -11.56
N SER A 113 30.71 -4.02 -12.17
CA SER A 113 29.69 -4.76 -12.92
C SER A 113 28.63 -5.37 -12.00
N ALA A 114 27.45 -5.65 -12.54
CA ALA A 114 26.32 -6.21 -11.80
C ALA A 114 26.54 -7.66 -11.31
N ASP A 115 27.59 -8.34 -11.77
CA ASP A 115 27.84 -9.76 -11.53
C ASP A 115 28.57 -10.03 -10.21
N ILE A 116 29.08 -8.99 -9.53
CA ILE A 116 29.77 -9.16 -8.24
C ILE A 116 28.75 -9.57 -7.15
N PRO A 117 28.98 -10.69 -6.44
CA PRO A 117 28.13 -11.09 -5.33
C PRO A 117 28.24 -10.11 -4.17
N PHE A 118 27.11 -9.81 -3.52
CA PHE A 118 27.07 -8.81 -2.45
C PHE A 118 27.71 -9.27 -1.14
N ARG A 119 27.43 -10.51 -0.70
CA ARG A 119 28.13 -11.18 0.41
C ARG A 119 28.88 -12.40 -0.10
N ARG A 120 30.01 -12.72 0.55
CA ARG A 120 30.77 -13.94 0.30
C ARG A 120 29.85 -15.15 0.53
N LYS A 121 29.75 -16.05 -0.45
CA LYS A 121 29.13 -17.36 -0.26
C LYS A 121 30.13 -18.36 0.34
N SER A 122 31.43 -18.14 0.16
CA SER A 122 32.52 -18.95 0.71
C SER A 122 33.70 -18.08 1.17
N LEU A 123 34.51 -18.59 2.11
CA LEU A 123 35.68 -17.89 2.69
C LEU A 123 36.78 -17.57 1.65
N LEU A 124 36.77 -18.26 0.51
CA LEU A 124 37.83 -18.21 -0.52
C LEU A 124 37.52 -17.32 -1.73
N GLU A 125 36.33 -16.70 -1.82
CA GLU A 125 35.96 -15.85 -2.96
C GLU A 125 36.46 -14.41 -2.83
N SER A 126 37.10 -13.92 -3.91
CA SER A 126 37.52 -12.53 -4.16
C SER A 126 36.30 -11.55 -4.19
N PRO A 127 36.52 -10.23 -4.20
CA PRO A 127 35.85 -9.26 -3.34
C PRO A 127 34.32 -9.22 -3.44
N ASN A 128 33.69 -9.05 -2.27
CA ASN A 128 32.26 -8.83 -2.14
C ASN A 128 31.92 -7.33 -2.26
N LEU A 129 30.77 -7.00 -2.85
CA LEU A 129 30.38 -5.60 -3.10
C LEU A 129 30.40 -4.74 -1.83
N ILE A 130 29.93 -5.29 -0.70
CA ILE A 130 29.92 -4.60 0.59
C ILE A 130 31.33 -4.36 1.15
N GLY A 131 32.26 -5.28 0.91
CA GLY A 131 33.65 -5.13 1.34
C GLY A 131 34.35 -4.04 0.54
N LEU A 132 34.11 -3.99 -0.78
CA LEU A 132 34.60 -2.90 -1.64
C LEU A 132 34.00 -1.56 -1.24
N ALA A 133 32.70 -1.52 -0.94
CA ALA A 133 32.01 -0.32 -0.48
C ALA A 133 32.63 0.21 0.82
N ARG A 134 32.82 -0.67 1.83
CA ARG A 134 33.42 -0.29 3.11
C ARG A 134 34.88 0.13 2.95
N GLN A 135 35.67 -0.58 2.15
CA GLN A 135 37.06 -0.18 1.86
C GLN A 135 37.12 1.21 1.20
N ARG A 136 36.17 1.51 0.31
CA ARG A 136 36.11 2.82 -0.35
C ARG A 136 35.64 3.93 0.60
N HIS A 137 34.70 3.64 1.49
CA HIS A 137 34.29 4.52 2.59
C HIS A 137 35.48 4.84 3.50
N ASP A 138 36.22 3.83 3.96
CA ASP A 138 37.42 4.01 4.78
C ASP A 138 38.48 4.87 4.07
N ALA A 139 38.63 4.71 2.74
CA ALA A 139 39.53 5.52 1.93
C ALA A 139 39.09 7.00 1.88
N TYR A 140 37.79 7.29 1.77
CA TYR A 140 37.28 8.66 1.83
C TYR A 140 37.47 9.28 3.21
N GLN A 141 37.24 8.52 4.29
CA GLN A 141 37.51 9.00 5.65
C GLN A 141 38.99 9.34 5.85
N GLN A 142 39.90 8.50 5.36
CA GLN A 142 41.34 8.78 5.40
C GLN A 142 41.72 10.00 4.55
N GLU A 143 41.10 10.19 3.39
CA GLU A 143 41.32 11.37 2.54
C GLU A 143 40.86 12.65 3.24
N LEU A 144 39.69 12.65 3.88
CA LEU A 144 39.18 13.78 4.65
C LEU A 144 40.11 14.16 5.81
N LEU A 145 40.67 13.18 6.52
CA LEU A 145 41.67 13.43 7.56
C LEU A 145 42.94 14.09 6.99
N ARG A 146 43.44 13.61 5.84
CA ARG A 146 44.60 14.22 5.17
C ARG A 146 44.33 15.65 4.73
N ILE A 147 43.15 15.92 4.16
CA ILE A 147 42.75 17.28 3.76
C ILE A 147 42.69 18.20 4.99
N HIS A 148 42.17 17.71 6.12
CA HIS A 148 42.13 18.49 7.36
C HIS A 148 43.54 18.85 7.87
N ASP A 149 44.47 17.89 7.85
CA ASP A 149 45.87 18.14 8.23
C ASP A 149 46.56 19.14 7.29
N GLU A 150 46.26 19.09 5.98
CA GLU A 150 46.77 20.04 5.00
C GLU A 150 46.20 21.45 5.18
N GLN A 151 44.89 21.58 5.46
CA GLN A 151 44.24 22.84 5.79
C GLN A 151 44.86 23.48 7.04
N LYS A 152 45.14 22.68 8.08
CA LYS A 152 45.80 23.17 9.29
C LYS A 152 47.19 23.75 8.99
N LYS A 153 48.00 23.03 8.20
CA LYS A 153 49.34 23.50 7.78
C LYS A 153 49.26 24.78 6.94
N LEU A 154 48.29 24.87 6.02
CA LEU A 154 48.08 26.09 5.22
C LEU A 154 47.60 27.27 6.07
N ALA A 155 46.76 27.03 7.08
CA ALA A 155 46.34 28.07 8.01
C ALA A 155 47.53 28.63 8.82
N GLU A 156 48.42 27.77 9.30
CA GLU A 156 49.67 28.16 9.97
C GLU A 156 50.58 28.98 9.04
N GLN A 157 50.76 28.54 7.80
CA GLN A 157 51.53 29.30 6.78
C GLN A 157 50.90 30.66 6.46
N ARG A 158 49.58 30.71 6.34
CA ARG A 158 48.83 31.95 6.09
C ARG A 158 49.03 32.93 7.23
N GLN A 159 48.99 32.47 8.47
CA GLN A 159 49.20 33.30 9.64
C GLN A 159 50.61 33.90 9.65
N LEU A 160 51.65 33.10 9.38
CA LEU A 160 53.03 33.57 9.29
C LEU A 160 53.23 34.66 8.23
N GLU A 161 52.63 34.49 7.04
CA GLU A 161 52.71 35.50 5.97
C GLU A 161 51.89 36.77 6.28
N LEU A 162 50.76 36.64 6.99
CA LEU A 162 50.00 37.79 7.46
C LEU A 162 50.78 38.58 8.52
N GLU A 163 51.46 37.91 9.45
CA GLU A 163 52.30 38.53 10.48
C GLU A 163 53.43 39.37 9.86
N LYS A 164 54.03 38.91 8.76
CA LYS A 164 55.02 39.69 7.99
C LYS A 164 54.39 40.86 7.23
N ARG A 165 53.20 40.66 6.65
CA ARG A 165 52.54 41.66 5.79
C ARG A 165 51.97 42.84 6.57
N VAL A 166 51.36 42.61 7.73
CA VAL A 166 50.68 43.66 8.53
C VAL A 166 51.57 44.87 8.81
N PRO A 167 52.82 44.73 9.33
CA PRO A 167 53.68 45.89 9.58
C PRO A 167 54.18 46.57 8.29
N LEU A 168 54.48 45.79 7.24
CA LEU A 168 54.90 46.33 5.93
C LEU A 168 53.78 47.18 5.30
N LYS A 169 52.56 46.64 5.28
CA LYS A 169 51.38 47.33 4.74
C LYS A 169 51.04 48.59 5.53
N ALA A 170 51.10 48.53 6.86
CA ALA A 170 50.92 49.72 7.71
C ALA A 170 51.90 50.84 7.36
N ARG A 171 53.16 50.49 7.04
CA ARG A 171 54.19 51.45 6.64
C ARG A 171 54.00 51.99 5.21
N ILE A 172 53.56 51.15 4.27
CA ILE A 172 53.17 51.55 2.92
C ILE A 172 52.00 52.53 2.97
N ASP A 173 50.95 52.20 3.72
CA ASP A 173 49.74 53.02 3.81
C ASP A 173 49.99 54.37 4.51
N LEU A 174 51.04 54.46 5.32
CA LEU A 174 51.51 55.70 5.95
C LEU A 174 52.25 56.59 4.94
N LEU A 175 53.25 56.04 4.27
CA LEU A 175 54.06 56.75 3.27
C LEU A 175 53.21 57.18 2.08
N ASP A 176 52.26 56.35 1.65
CA ASP A 176 51.32 56.72 0.58
C ASP A 176 50.46 57.92 1.00
N ASN A 177 49.96 57.95 2.24
CA ASN A 177 49.20 59.09 2.77
C ASN A 177 50.06 60.37 2.82
N GLU A 178 51.32 60.27 3.26
CA GLU A 178 52.29 61.39 3.27
C GLU A 178 52.58 61.92 1.86
N ILE A 179 52.82 61.03 0.89
CA ILE A 179 53.02 61.41 -0.52
C ILE A 179 51.77 62.09 -1.10
N GLN A 180 50.57 61.59 -0.81
CA GLN A 180 49.32 62.21 -1.27
C GLN A 180 49.11 63.60 -0.67
N GLN A 181 49.47 63.80 0.60
CA GLN A 181 49.40 65.11 1.25
C GLN A 181 50.37 66.11 0.60
N ILE A 182 51.62 65.71 0.37
CA ILE A 182 52.62 66.58 -0.27
C ILE A 182 52.23 66.90 -1.73
N LYS A 183 51.73 65.91 -2.48
CA LYS A 183 51.20 66.13 -3.85
C LYS A 183 50.03 67.11 -3.86
N ALA A 184 49.11 67.01 -2.91
CA ALA A 184 47.97 67.93 -2.81
C ALA A 184 48.40 69.36 -2.42
N LEU A 185 49.43 69.50 -1.58
CA LEU A 185 50.05 70.80 -1.24
C LEU A 185 50.74 71.45 -2.45
N VAL A 186 51.52 70.68 -3.21
CA VAL A 186 52.19 71.15 -4.44
C VAL A 186 51.17 71.57 -5.52
N ALA A 187 50.05 70.85 -5.63
CA ALA A 187 48.96 71.18 -6.56
C ALA A 187 48.06 72.35 -6.10
N GLY A 188 48.30 72.93 -4.92
CA GLY A 188 47.50 74.05 -4.39
C GLY A 188 46.08 73.66 -3.94
N ASN A 189 45.76 72.36 -3.86
CA ASN A 189 44.43 71.87 -3.53
C ASN A 189 44.23 71.75 -2.01
N LYS A 190 43.92 72.89 -1.37
CA LYS A 190 43.76 72.99 0.09
C LYS A 190 42.64 72.09 0.65
N GLU A 191 41.56 71.88 -0.10
CA GLU A 191 40.45 71.00 0.30
C GLU A 191 40.88 69.53 0.37
N ALA A 192 41.71 69.06 -0.57
CA ALA A 192 42.23 67.70 -0.55
C ALA A 192 43.17 67.46 0.64
N VAL A 193 43.99 68.45 0.99
CA VAL A 193 44.87 68.40 2.18
C VAL A 193 44.04 68.37 3.46
N GLU A 194 43.02 69.21 3.59
CA GLU A 194 42.14 69.21 4.77
C GLU A 194 41.39 67.89 4.95
N ARG A 195 40.92 67.24 3.86
CA ARG A 195 40.27 65.92 3.95
C ARG A 195 41.21 64.84 4.46
N LEU A 196 42.45 64.78 3.94
CA LEU A 196 43.48 63.81 4.37
C LEU A 196 44.00 64.10 5.79
N GLN A 197 43.92 65.35 6.25
CA GLN A 197 44.23 65.76 7.62
C GLN A 197 43.10 65.43 8.61
N LYS A 198 41.83 65.59 8.19
CA LYS A 198 40.64 65.32 9.02
C LYS A 198 40.26 63.84 9.09
N GLU A 199 40.93 62.97 8.33
CA GLU A 199 40.64 61.53 8.29
C GLU A 199 40.81 60.85 9.66
N ALA A 200 41.93 61.08 10.36
CA ALA A 200 42.17 60.51 11.70
C ALA A 200 41.16 60.98 12.76
N PRO A 201 40.88 62.29 12.93
CA PRO A 201 39.86 62.74 13.88
C PRO A 201 38.43 62.32 13.46
N SER A 202 38.13 62.20 12.16
CA SER A 202 36.83 61.69 11.71
C SER A 202 36.63 60.20 12.01
N LEU A 203 37.69 59.40 11.90
CA LEU A 203 37.68 57.99 12.28
C LEU A 203 37.58 57.84 13.81
N GLN A 204 38.25 58.70 14.58
CA GLN A 204 38.09 58.77 16.04
C GLN A 204 36.67 59.10 16.47
N GLN A 205 36.00 60.05 15.80
CA GLN A 205 34.59 60.36 16.07
C GLN A 205 33.65 59.22 15.74
N ARG A 206 34.03 58.35 14.79
CA ARG A 206 33.24 57.18 14.37
C ARG A 206 33.55 55.91 15.16
N LEU A 207 34.46 55.93 16.15
CA LEU A 207 34.85 54.73 16.93
C LEU A 207 33.68 54.00 17.61
N SER A 208 32.59 54.72 17.90
CA SER A 208 31.34 54.21 18.43
C SER A 208 30.39 53.58 17.40
N SER A 209 30.72 53.61 16.11
CA SER A 209 29.93 52.98 15.05
C SER A 209 30.42 51.56 14.73
N LEU A 210 29.52 50.74 14.16
CA LEU A 210 29.80 49.36 13.76
C LEU A 210 30.62 49.31 12.46
N CYS A 211 31.53 48.34 12.38
CA CYS A 211 32.32 48.05 11.19
C CYS A 211 31.55 47.09 10.27
N ASP A 212 31.14 47.55 9.09
CA ASP A 212 30.31 46.79 8.15
C ASP A 212 30.92 45.45 7.72
N ALA A 213 32.25 45.37 7.59
CA ALA A 213 32.95 44.16 7.16
C ALA A 213 33.23 43.14 8.27
N GLY A 214 33.08 43.53 9.55
CA GLY A 214 33.48 42.71 10.70
C GLY A 214 32.48 42.66 11.85
N ASN A 215 31.32 43.31 11.70
CA ASN A 215 30.20 43.38 12.63
C ASN A 215 30.59 43.61 14.11
N ARG A 216 31.60 44.48 14.32
CA ARG A 216 32.14 44.86 15.64
C ARG A 216 32.31 46.37 15.69
N LEU A 217 32.29 46.96 16.88
CA LEU A 217 32.51 48.40 17.05
C LEU A 217 33.91 48.79 16.55
N LEU A 218 34.03 49.94 15.89
CA LEU A 218 35.28 50.41 15.31
C LEU A 218 36.39 50.59 16.36
N ARG A 219 36.05 50.88 17.62
CA ARG A 219 36.97 50.88 18.77
C ARG A 219 37.63 49.53 19.07
N ASP A 220 36.92 48.44 18.77
CA ASP A 220 37.35 47.06 19.01
C ASP A 220 37.93 46.44 17.72
N CYS A 221 38.01 47.23 16.65
CA CYS A 221 38.62 46.87 15.37
C CYS A 221 40.10 47.22 15.38
N GLN A 222 40.94 46.21 15.53
CA GLN A 222 42.40 46.36 15.60
C GLN A 222 43.00 47.10 14.38
N TYR A 223 42.39 46.93 13.19
CA TYR A 223 42.77 47.65 11.97
C TYR A 223 42.52 49.17 12.07
N VAL A 224 41.40 49.59 12.66
CA VAL A 224 41.01 51.01 12.79
C VAL A 224 41.83 51.70 13.87
N MET A 225 42.06 51.01 14.99
CA MET A 225 42.89 51.52 16.08
C MET A 225 44.36 51.66 15.66
N GLN A 226 44.91 50.70 14.90
CA GLN A 226 46.23 50.85 14.29
C GLN A 226 46.27 52.01 13.30
N ARG A 227 45.25 52.17 12.44
CA ARG A 227 45.18 53.28 11.48
C ARG A 227 45.14 54.65 12.15
N ILE A 228 44.41 54.79 13.26
CA ILE A 228 44.36 56.04 14.05
C ILE A 228 45.70 56.31 14.72
N GLN A 229 46.32 55.32 15.37
CA GLN A 229 47.63 55.49 16.00
C GLN A 229 48.72 55.88 15.01
N LEU A 230 48.72 55.25 13.82
CA LEU A 230 49.68 55.54 12.75
C LEU A 230 49.51 56.97 12.23
N LEU A 231 48.28 57.48 12.07
CA LEU A 231 48.03 58.84 11.56
C LEU A 231 48.31 59.96 12.58
N GLN A 232 48.43 59.64 13.88
CA GLN A 232 48.61 60.63 14.96
C GLN A 232 50.07 60.98 15.25
N ILE A 233 51.02 60.15 14.85
CA ILE A 233 52.44 60.41 15.09
C ILE A 233 52.95 61.39 14.01
N ASP A 234 53.23 62.63 14.44
CA ASP A 234 54.14 63.61 13.82
C ASP A 234 53.61 64.64 12.79
N ARG A 235 52.34 65.07 12.88
CA ARG A 235 51.74 65.98 11.87
C ARG A 235 51.66 67.46 12.22
N VAL A 236 51.61 67.83 13.51
CA VAL A 236 51.39 69.24 13.91
C VAL A 236 52.70 70.04 13.99
N GLN A 237 53.83 69.40 14.30
CA GLN A 237 55.11 70.10 14.45
C GLN A 237 55.84 70.40 13.13
N ARG A 238 55.69 69.56 12.08
CA ARG A 238 56.39 69.77 10.79
C ARG A 238 55.75 70.83 9.90
N ILE A 239 54.42 70.98 9.94
CA ILE A 239 53.68 71.93 9.09
C ILE A 239 53.87 73.38 9.58
N ALA A 240 54.07 73.60 10.89
CA ALA A 240 54.37 74.92 11.43
C ALA A 240 55.77 75.43 11.02
N GLN A 241 56.69 74.54 10.63
CA GLN A 241 58.07 74.88 10.27
C GLN A 241 58.29 75.03 8.75
N ASN A 242 57.51 74.36 7.91
CA ASN A 242 57.75 74.36 6.46
C ASN A 242 56.87 75.37 5.69
N LYS A 243 57.26 76.65 5.71
CA LYS A 243 56.99 77.59 4.60
C LYS A 243 58.06 77.43 3.51
N SER A 244 58.25 76.22 3.01
CA SER A 244 59.22 75.93 1.96
C SER A 244 58.59 76.15 0.57
N SER A 245 59.36 76.72 -0.35
CA SER A 245 58.97 76.95 -1.75
C SER A 245 58.57 75.64 -2.45
N GLN A 246 57.62 75.69 -3.39
CA GLN A 246 57.10 74.53 -4.16
C GLN A 246 58.20 73.56 -4.65
N LYS A 247 59.35 74.09 -5.09
CA LYS A 247 60.52 73.30 -5.53
C LYS A 247 61.15 72.42 -4.45
N ALA A 248 61.05 72.80 -3.17
CA ALA A 248 61.58 72.02 -2.05
C ALA A 248 60.67 70.83 -1.70
N LEU A 249 59.35 71.03 -1.76
CA LEU A 249 58.36 69.95 -1.59
C LEU A 249 58.43 68.95 -2.77
N GLU A 250 58.66 69.43 -3.99
CA GLU A 250 58.92 68.58 -5.15
C GLU A 250 60.22 67.76 -5.01
N ALA A 251 61.26 68.33 -4.39
CA ALA A 251 62.51 67.62 -4.09
C ALA A 251 62.35 66.54 -3.01
N GLU A 252 61.45 66.73 -2.04
CA GLU A 252 61.12 65.74 -0.99
C GLU A 252 60.23 64.58 -1.50
N LEU A 253 59.44 64.79 -2.56
CA LEU A 253 58.58 63.74 -3.14
C LEU A 253 59.38 62.60 -3.79
N ALA A 254 60.48 62.92 -4.48
CA ALA A 254 61.29 61.93 -5.19
C ALA A 254 61.85 60.81 -4.29
N PRO A 255 62.48 61.08 -3.13
CA PRO A 255 62.96 60.03 -2.24
C PRO A 255 61.83 59.25 -1.55
N LEU A 256 60.70 59.90 -1.21
CA LEU A 256 59.54 59.23 -0.61
C LEU A 256 58.89 58.26 -1.60
N CYS A 257 58.71 58.65 -2.86
CA CYS A 257 58.20 57.76 -3.91
C CYS A 257 59.11 56.55 -4.13
N ARG A 258 60.44 56.73 -4.17
CA ARG A 258 61.39 55.61 -4.26
C ARG A 258 61.25 54.65 -3.08
N ARG A 259 61.14 55.18 -1.86
CA ARG A 259 60.98 54.37 -0.66
C ARG A 259 59.65 53.62 -0.63
N LEU A 260 58.58 54.22 -1.16
CA LEU A 260 57.29 53.56 -1.32
C LEU A 260 57.38 52.40 -2.33
N ASP A 261 58.09 52.61 -3.45
CA ASP A 261 58.28 51.58 -4.48
C ASP A 261 59.13 50.41 -3.96
N GLU A 262 60.17 50.69 -3.17
CA GLU A 262 60.96 49.66 -2.46
C GLU A 262 60.06 48.81 -1.53
N LEU A 263 59.27 49.45 -0.66
CA LEU A 263 58.38 48.73 0.26
C LEU A 263 57.28 47.95 -0.48
N LYS A 264 56.75 48.48 -1.59
CA LYS A 264 55.80 47.75 -2.46
C LYS A 264 56.46 46.55 -3.13
N SER A 265 57.74 46.67 -3.52
CA SER A 265 58.51 45.55 -4.06
C SER A 265 58.72 44.46 -3.02
N GLU A 266 58.95 44.83 -1.75
CA GLU A 266 59.04 43.91 -0.59
C GLU A 266 57.68 43.25 -0.24
N GLU A 267 56.55 43.95 -0.39
CA GLU A 267 55.20 43.35 -0.15
C GLU A 267 54.77 42.39 -1.28
N SER A 268 55.22 42.63 -2.52
CA SER A 268 54.79 41.86 -3.70
C SER A 268 54.99 40.33 -3.61
N PRO A 269 56.12 39.77 -3.12
CA PRO A 269 56.27 38.33 -2.95
C PRO A 269 55.32 37.78 -1.88
N ILE A 270 55.11 38.50 -0.77
CA ILE A 270 54.20 38.07 0.32
C ILE A 270 52.76 38.06 -0.18
N ARG A 271 52.36 39.06 -0.97
CA ARG A 271 51.03 39.11 -1.61
C ARG A 271 50.81 37.93 -2.55
N THR A 272 51.83 37.56 -3.32
CA THR A 272 51.79 36.43 -4.25
C THR A 272 51.68 35.10 -3.48
N GLN A 273 52.43 34.94 -2.39
CA GLN A 273 52.35 33.77 -1.52
C GLN A 273 50.97 33.63 -0.86
N LEU A 274 50.39 34.72 -0.35
CA LEU A 274 49.02 34.71 0.19
C LEU A 274 47.98 34.36 -0.86
N ALA A 275 48.13 34.83 -2.10
CA ALA A 275 47.25 34.46 -3.21
C ALA A 275 47.33 32.95 -3.52
N ASN A 276 48.54 32.39 -3.56
CA ASN A 276 48.76 30.96 -3.76
C ASN A 276 48.17 30.12 -2.62
N ILE A 277 48.32 30.57 -1.36
CA ILE A 277 47.73 29.89 -0.20
C ILE A 277 46.20 29.89 -0.30
N ASN A 278 45.58 31.03 -0.62
CA ASN A 278 44.12 31.12 -0.78
C ASN A 278 43.61 30.24 -1.92
N GLN A 279 44.35 30.14 -3.03
CA GLN A 279 44.00 29.25 -4.14
C GLN A 279 44.05 27.78 -3.70
N ARG A 280 45.13 27.36 -3.02
CA ARG A 280 45.26 25.99 -2.49
C ARG A 280 44.18 25.66 -1.46
N ASP A 281 43.83 26.61 -0.60
CA ASP A 281 42.74 26.44 0.37
C ASP A 281 41.39 26.25 -0.35
N GLY A 282 41.12 27.04 -1.39
CA GLY A 282 39.94 26.87 -2.24
C GLY A 282 39.88 25.50 -2.93
N ASP A 283 41.00 25.03 -3.47
CA ASP A 283 41.11 23.70 -4.09
C ASP A 283 40.88 22.57 -3.06
N LEU A 284 41.41 22.71 -1.84
CA LEU A 284 41.19 21.76 -0.75
C LEU A 284 39.75 21.75 -0.27
N GLN A 285 39.10 22.91 -0.15
CA GLN A 285 37.68 23.00 0.19
C GLN A 285 36.80 22.32 -0.86
N ALA A 286 37.11 22.51 -2.16
CA ALA A 286 36.41 21.83 -3.24
C ALA A 286 36.58 20.30 -3.16
N ARG A 287 37.81 19.83 -2.92
CA ARG A 287 38.10 18.38 -2.73
C ARG A 287 37.40 17.82 -1.50
N GLN A 288 37.40 18.56 -0.38
CA GLN A 288 36.70 18.17 0.84
C GLN A 288 35.21 17.99 0.60
N ALA A 289 34.58 18.95 -0.07
CA ALA A 289 33.15 18.90 -0.41
C ALA A 289 32.83 17.70 -1.31
N GLN A 290 33.68 17.42 -2.32
CA GLN A 290 33.52 16.26 -3.21
C GLN A 290 33.68 14.93 -2.47
N ALA A 291 34.73 14.79 -1.65
CA ALA A 291 34.98 13.58 -0.88
C ALA A 291 33.85 13.31 0.13
N LEU A 292 33.38 14.34 0.83
CA LEU A 292 32.30 14.23 1.81
C LEU A 292 30.96 13.87 1.16
N ALA A 293 30.62 14.47 0.01
CA ALA A 293 29.41 14.13 -0.72
C ALA A 293 29.45 12.69 -1.26
N ALA A 294 30.60 12.25 -1.78
CA ALA A 294 30.80 10.88 -2.26
C ALA A 294 30.72 9.87 -1.09
N ASP A 295 31.32 10.20 0.05
CA ASP A 295 31.31 9.37 1.25
C ASP A 295 29.89 9.18 1.79
N GLN A 296 29.14 10.27 1.97
CA GLN A 296 27.75 10.23 2.41
C GLN A 296 26.85 9.43 1.46
N THR A 297 27.05 9.59 0.14
CA THR A 297 26.28 8.84 -0.85
C THR A 297 26.54 7.33 -0.72
N LEU A 298 27.81 6.96 -0.53
CA LEU A 298 28.23 5.57 -0.37
C LEU A 298 27.73 4.97 0.95
N ASP A 299 27.86 5.68 2.06
CA ASP A 299 27.39 5.24 3.37
C ASP A 299 25.87 5.03 3.39
N ASN A 300 25.11 5.99 2.84
CA ASN A 300 23.66 5.85 2.67
C ASN A 300 23.29 4.63 1.83
N ALA A 301 24.02 4.36 0.74
CA ALA A 301 23.78 3.19 -0.11
C ALA A 301 24.10 1.87 0.61
N ILE A 302 25.15 1.84 1.43
CA ILE A 302 25.49 0.69 2.30
C ILE A 302 24.37 0.43 3.30
N GLN A 303 23.98 1.45 4.07
CA GLN A 303 22.94 1.35 5.09
C GLN A 303 21.60 0.92 4.51
N ASN A 304 21.16 1.57 3.42
CA ASN A 304 19.92 1.21 2.72
C ASN A 304 19.93 -0.25 2.27
N TYR A 305 21.03 -0.71 1.68
CA TYR A 305 21.12 -2.10 1.27
C TYR A 305 21.00 -3.05 2.47
N GLU A 306 21.74 -2.81 3.56
CA GLU A 306 21.72 -3.68 4.75
C GLU A 306 20.33 -3.79 5.37
N VAL A 307 19.60 -2.67 5.45
CA VAL A 307 18.20 -2.62 5.92
C VAL A 307 17.29 -3.44 5.01
N TYR A 308 17.29 -3.18 3.70
CA TYR A 308 16.41 -3.91 2.78
C TYR A 308 16.78 -5.38 2.62
N GLU A 309 18.06 -5.75 2.78
CA GLU A 309 18.50 -7.15 2.80
C GLU A 309 17.97 -7.85 4.06
N ALA A 310 18.04 -7.20 5.23
CA ALA A 310 17.48 -7.75 6.47
C ALA A 310 15.97 -7.98 6.35
N ILE A 311 15.25 -7.07 5.69
CA ILE A 311 13.81 -7.21 5.42
C ILE A 311 13.53 -8.34 4.42
N ALA A 312 14.25 -8.38 3.29
CA ALA A 312 14.04 -9.38 2.24
C ALA A 312 14.42 -10.81 2.68
N THR A 313 15.43 -10.95 3.53
CA THR A 313 15.86 -12.25 4.08
C THR A 313 15.04 -12.68 5.31
N GLY A 314 14.12 -11.84 5.78
CA GLY A 314 13.28 -12.13 6.95
C GLY A 314 14.02 -12.07 8.28
N ARG A 315 15.24 -11.50 8.33
CA ARG A 315 15.99 -11.31 9.59
C ARG A 315 15.39 -10.20 10.45
N GLN A 316 14.82 -9.17 9.81
CA GLN A 316 14.10 -8.11 10.49
C GLN A 316 12.79 -7.83 9.75
N PRO A 317 11.63 -7.94 10.41
CA PRO A 317 10.40 -7.47 9.80
C PRO A 317 10.42 -5.94 9.72
N SER A 318 10.03 -5.38 8.57
CA SER A 318 9.67 -3.96 8.50
C SER A 318 8.60 -3.66 9.55
N PRO A 319 8.62 -2.50 10.23
CA PRO A 319 7.60 -2.15 11.22
C PRO A 319 6.18 -2.24 10.63
N GLU A 320 6.01 -1.87 9.36
CA GLU A 320 4.74 -1.98 8.65
C GLU A 320 4.35 -3.45 8.40
N MET A 321 5.31 -4.29 7.99
CA MET A 321 5.07 -5.72 7.82
C MET A 321 4.72 -6.39 9.14
N ALA A 322 5.39 -6.03 10.23
CA ALA A 322 5.11 -6.54 11.58
C ALA A 322 3.71 -6.14 12.05
N ALA A 323 3.31 -4.88 11.81
CA ALA A 323 1.98 -4.40 12.12
C ALA A 323 0.90 -5.16 11.34
N VAL A 324 1.08 -5.36 10.03
CA VAL A 324 0.16 -6.15 9.19
C VAL A 324 0.11 -7.62 9.64
N GLN A 325 1.24 -8.22 10.01
CA GLN A 325 1.29 -9.58 10.55
C GLN A 325 0.54 -9.71 11.88
N THR A 326 0.66 -8.72 12.77
CA THR A 326 -0.08 -8.70 14.04
C THR A 326 -1.58 -8.56 13.79
N GLN A 327 -1.97 -7.69 12.85
CA GLN A 327 -3.37 -7.57 12.41
C GLN A 327 -3.90 -8.89 11.86
N LEU A 328 -3.14 -9.56 10.97
CA LEU A 328 -3.50 -10.87 10.44
C LEU A 328 -3.70 -11.91 11.54
N ALA A 329 -2.78 -11.98 12.50
CA ALA A 329 -2.90 -12.91 13.63
C ALA A 329 -4.14 -12.61 14.48
N SER A 330 -4.47 -11.33 14.69
CA SER A 330 -5.69 -10.95 15.40
C SER A 330 -6.97 -11.33 14.65
N LEU A 331 -7.00 -11.10 13.33
CA LEU A 331 -8.13 -11.47 12.47
C LEU A 331 -8.33 -12.99 12.41
N GLN A 332 -7.23 -13.75 12.33
CA GLN A 332 -7.27 -15.22 12.37
C GLN A 332 -7.90 -15.73 13.67
N ARG A 333 -7.52 -15.17 14.83
CA ARG A 333 -8.15 -15.52 16.11
C ARG A 333 -9.64 -15.17 16.15
N CYS A 334 -10.02 -14.02 15.59
CA CYS A 334 -11.43 -13.66 15.47
C CYS A 334 -12.20 -14.66 14.60
N ILE A 335 -11.64 -15.10 13.46
CA ILE A 335 -12.27 -16.13 12.62
C ILE A 335 -12.39 -17.45 13.38
N GLU A 336 -11.36 -17.89 14.09
CA GLU A 336 -11.42 -19.12 14.91
C GLU A 336 -12.56 -19.03 15.94
N GLN A 337 -12.73 -17.89 16.60
CA GLN A 337 -13.83 -17.66 17.53
C GLN A 337 -15.20 -17.69 16.85
N LEU A 338 -15.32 -17.04 15.69
CA LEU A 338 -16.56 -17.04 14.90
C LEU A 338 -16.88 -18.43 14.34
N GLN A 339 -15.89 -19.24 13.97
CA GLN A 339 -16.08 -20.62 13.56
C GLN A 339 -16.63 -21.49 14.69
N VAL A 340 -16.10 -21.32 15.92
CA VAL A 340 -16.65 -21.99 17.10
C VAL A 340 -18.09 -21.56 17.37
N LYS A 341 -18.40 -20.26 17.25
CA LYS A 341 -19.77 -19.74 17.37
C LYS A 341 -20.69 -20.33 16.30
N HIS A 342 -20.24 -20.39 15.05
CA HIS A 342 -20.99 -20.96 13.95
C HIS A 342 -21.28 -22.45 14.17
N GLU A 343 -20.31 -23.22 14.67
CA GLU A 343 -20.52 -24.64 14.96
C GLU A 343 -21.52 -24.83 16.13
N ALA A 344 -21.49 -23.95 17.14
CA ALA A 344 -22.48 -23.95 18.22
C ALA A 344 -23.90 -23.65 17.69
N GLU A 345 -24.05 -22.71 16.76
CA GLU A 345 -25.31 -22.43 16.06
C GLU A 345 -25.79 -23.65 15.26
N ARG A 346 -24.88 -24.36 14.59
CA ARG A 346 -25.19 -25.60 13.85
C ARG A 346 -25.65 -26.73 14.78
N GLU A 347 -25.00 -26.90 15.93
CA GLU A 347 -25.42 -27.88 16.93
C GLU A 347 -26.77 -27.51 17.57
N ALA A 348 -27.05 -26.22 17.79
CA ALA A 348 -28.37 -25.78 18.25
C ALA A 348 -29.48 -26.14 17.24
N ALA A 349 -29.20 -26.09 15.94
CA ALA A 349 -30.12 -26.48 14.87
C ALA A 349 -30.24 -28.01 14.66
N LYS A 350 -29.50 -28.85 15.40
CA LYS A 350 -29.49 -30.31 15.22
C LYS A 350 -30.85 -30.96 15.36
N GLY A 351 -31.67 -30.49 16.30
CA GLY A 351 -33.06 -30.96 16.46
C GLY A 351 -33.89 -30.71 15.21
N ARG A 352 -33.74 -29.53 14.60
CA ARG A 352 -34.42 -29.16 13.37
C ARG A 352 -33.99 -30.03 12.18
N ARG A 353 -32.67 -30.26 12.03
CA ARG A 353 -32.09 -31.15 11.01
C ARG A 353 -32.64 -32.57 11.09
N ARG A 354 -32.85 -33.07 12.31
CA ARG A 354 -33.43 -34.38 12.57
C ARG A 354 -34.86 -34.47 12.04
N VAL A 355 -35.70 -33.46 12.25
CA VAL A 355 -37.08 -33.42 11.74
C VAL A 355 -37.12 -33.45 10.20
N ILE A 356 -36.24 -32.69 9.55
CA ILE A 356 -36.11 -32.71 8.07
C ILE A 356 -35.65 -34.09 7.60
N SER A 357 -34.68 -34.70 8.30
CA SER A 357 -34.22 -36.05 8.01
C SER A 357 -35.31 -37.10 8.22
N GLU A 358 -36.17 -36.95 9.22
CA GLU A 358 -37.33 -37.83 9.45
C GLU A 358 -38.34 -37.73 8.30
N SER A 359 -38.56 -36.53 7.75
CA SER A 359 -39.37 -36.33 6.55
C SER A 359 -38.76 -37.02 5.33
N MET A 360 -37.45 -36.85 5.11
CA MET A 360 -36.73 -37.54 4.03
C MET A 360 -36.76 -39.07 4.21
N GLN A 361 -36.63 -39.56 5.44
CA GLN A 361 -36.72 -40.97 5.80
C GLN A 361 -38.11 -41.55 5.52
N ALA A 362 -39.17 -40.78 5.72
CA ALA A 362 -40.55 -41.17 5.40
C ALA A 362 -40.74 -41.27 3.88
N VAL A 363 -40.24 -40.31 3.12
CA VAL A 363 -40.25 -40.35 1.65
C VAL A 363 -39.49 -41.57 1.14
N ALA A 364 -38.26 -41.80 1.61
CA ALA A 364 -37.47 -42.95 1.19
C ALA A 364 -38.16 -44.30 1.47
N LYS A 365 -38.81 -44.46 2.64
CA LYS A 365 -39.54 -45.70 2.99
C LYS A 365 -40.81 -45.93 2.16
N SER A 366 -41.37 -44.87 1.57
CA SER A 366 -42.52 -45.00 0.66
C SER A 366 -42.13 -45.52 -0.72
N LEU A 367 -40.83 -45.45 -1.07
CA LEU A 367 -40.31 -45.89 -2.35
C LEU A 367 -39.95 -47.38 -2.34
N PRO A 368 -40.21 -48.10 -3.43
CA PRO A 368 -39.82 -49.51 -3.53
C PRO A 368 -38.29 -49.63 -3.47
N SER A 369 -37.80 -50.60 -2.70
CA SER A 369 -36.37 -50.93 -2.57
C SER A 369 -35.48 -49.91 -1.83
N PHE A 370 -36.03 -48.81 -1.31
CA PHE A 370 -35.30 -47.86 -0.47
C PHE A 370 -35.63 -48.07 1.01
N GLN A 371 -34.62 -47.92 1.87
CA GLN A 371 -34.71 -48.24 3.31
C GLN A 371 -34.44 -47.02 4.19
N TRP A 372 -33.56 -46.13 3.74
CA TRP A 372 -33.15 -44.96 4.51
C TRP A 372 -33.08 -43.71 3.65
N GLY A 373 -33.35 -42.57 4.28
CA GLY A 373 -33.25 -41.24 3.69
C GLY A 373 -32.76 -40.24 4.75
N VAL A 374 -31.88 -39.33 4.37
CA VAL A 374 -31.26 -38.38 5.31
C VAL A 374 -31.07 -37.02 4.66
N PHE A 375 -31.13 -35.98 5.50
CA PHE A 375 -30.74 -34.63 5.13
C PHE A 375 -29.40 -34.27 5.79
N ASN A 376 -28.42 -33.86 4.99
CA ASN A 376 -27.11 -33.39 5.45
C ASN A 376 -26.65 -32.18 4.62
N ASP A 377 -26.62 -31.00 5.23
CA ASP A 377 -26.18 -29.76 4.59
C ASP A 377 -24.71 -29.41 4.85
N GLU A 378 -23.91 -30.34 5.39
CA GLU A 378 -22.48 -30.14 5.54
C GLU A 378 -21.84 -29.81 4.18
N ASP A 379 -20.76 -29.02 4.18
CA ASP A 379 -20.08 -28.58 2.96
C ASP A 379 -19.67 -29.73 2.04
N LYS A 380 -19.33 -30.90 2.61
CA LYS A 380 -18.98 -32.12 1.85
C LYS A 380 -20.14 -32.65 1.01
N HIS A 381 -21.38 -32.37 1.39
CA HIS A 381 -22.62 -32.77 0.72
C HIS A 381 -23.35 -31.59 0.10
N ARG A 382 -22.70 -30.43 -0.04
CA ARG A 382 -23.32 -29.20 -0.52
C ARG A 382 -24.08 -29.36 -1.84
N HIS A 383 -23.64 -30.20 -2.78
CA HIS A 383 -24.38 -30.35 -4.04
C HIS A 383 -25.57 -31.32 -3.97
N HIS A 384 -25.64 -32.13 -2.92
CA HIS A 384 -26.60 -33.23 -2.71
C HIS A 384 -26.96 -33.36 -1.22
N PRO A 385 -27.71 -32.39 -0.67
CA PRO A 385 -28.02 -32.37 0.76
C PRO A 385 -29.05 -33.43 1.15
N PHE A 386 -29.79 -34.01 0.20
CA PHE A 386 -30.71 -35.11 0.41
C PHE A 386 -30.13 -36.38 -0.22
N GLN A 387 -30.14 -37.46 0.55
CA GLN A 387 -29.57 -38.75 0.15
C GLN A 387 -30.49 -39.88 0.58
N MET A 388 -30.48 -40.98 -0.17
CA MET A 388 -31.26 -42.17 0.15
C MET A 388 -30.58 -43.45 -0.33
N GLY A 389 -30.86 -44.57 0.34
CA GLY A 389 -30.20 -45.85 0.06
C GLY A 389 -31.11 -47.06 0.25
N PRO A 390 -30.63 -48.27 -0.10
CA PRO A 390 -29.22 -48.63 -0.34
C PRO A 390 -28.70 -48.40 -1.78
N MET A 391 -29.57 -48.13 -2.76
CA MET A 391 -29.17 -47.90 -4.15
C MET A 391 -28.50 -46.53 -4.32
N HIS A 392 -27.17 -46.51 -4.53
CA HIS A 392 -26.42 -45.29 -4.84
C HIS A 392 -25.83 -45.41 -6.24
N SER A 393 -26.44 -44.73 -7.21
CA SER A 393 -25.87 -44.58 -8.54
C SER A 393 -26.14 -43.17 -9.05
N THR A 394 -25.36 -42.72 -10.02
CA THR A 394 -25.58 -41.44 -10.72
C THR A 394 -26.95 -41.34 -11.37
N THR A 395 -27.61 -42.48 -11.61
CA THR A 395 -28.97 -42.59 -12.17
C THR A 395 -30.05 -42.13 -11.19
N PHE A 396 -29.82 -42.21 -9.87
CA PHE A 396 -30.83 -41.86 -8.85
C PHE A 396 -30.83 -40.39 -8.41
N LYS A 397 -29.96 -39.54 -8.99
CA LYS A 397 -29.86 -38.12 -8.63
C LYS A 397 -31.17 -37.35 -8.82
N VAL A 398 -31.89 -37.62 -9.90
CA VAL A 398 -33.20 -37.00 -10.18
C VAL A 398 -34.19 -37.35 -9.07
N LEU A 399 -34.20 -38.62 -8.67
CA LEU A 399 -35.04 -39.12 -7.59
C LEU A 399 -34.65 -38.50 -6.24
N GLU A 400 -33.36 -38.34 -5.92
CA GLU A 400 -32.92 -37.72 -4.66
C GLU A 400 -33.34 -36.25 -4.58
N ILE A 401 -33.26 -35.53 -5.71
CA ILE A 401 -33.67 -34.13 -5.76
C ILE A 401 -35.17 -34.01 -5.53
N LEU A 402 -35.99 -34.76 -6.27
CA LEU A 402 -37.44 -34.73 -6.11
C LEU A 402 -37.90 -35.24 -4.74
N ALA A 403 -37.29 -36.32 -4.24
CA ALA A 403 -37.56 -36.82 -2.89
C ALA A 403 -37.19 -35.77 -1.83
N GLY A 404 -36.10 -35.02 -2.03
CA GLY A 404 -35.72 -33.89 -1.19
C GLY A 404 -36.75 -32.75 -1.22
N ASP A 405 -37.22 -32.34 -2.40
CA ASP A 405 -38.26 -31.31 -2.51
C ASP A 405 -39.58 -31.76 -1.84
N ILE A 406 -39.96 -33.03 -1.99
CA ILE A 406 -41.12 -33.60 -1.29
C ILE A 406 -40.86 -33.65 0.22
N ALA A 407 -39.66 -34.00 0.67
CA ALA A 407 -39.33 -33.98 2.10
C ALA A 407 -39.49 -32.56 2.68
N CYS A 408 -39.04 -31.52 1.96
CA CYS A 408 -39.25 -30.12 2.32
C CYS A 408 -40.73 -29.71 2.27
N LEU A 409 -41.49 -30.22 1.30
CA LEU A 409 -42.93 -30.00 1.23
C LEU A 409 -43.66 -30.60 2.44
N LEU A 410 -43.35 -31.84 2.81
CA LEU A 410 -43.96 -32.50 3.99
C LEU A 410 -43.55 -31.82 5.29
N ASP A 411 -42.30 -31.37 5.36
CA ASP A 411 -41.75 -30.61 6.47
C ASP A 411 -42.43 -29.24 6.67
N SER A 412 -43.08 -28.67 5.65
CA SER A 412 -43.81 -27.41 5.77
C SER A 412 -44.95 -27.42 6.81
N ALA A 413 -45.41 -28.60 7.22
CA ALA A 413 -46.36 -28.75 8.32
C ALA A 413 -45.75 -28.47 9.71
N SER A 414 -44.42 -28.43 9.81
CA SER A 414 -43.70 -28.10 11.05
C SER A 414 -43.78 -26.60 11.34
N ALA A 415 -44.08 -26.22 12.58
CA ALA A 415 -44.13 -24.82 13.01
C ALA A 415 -42.80 -24.07 12.90
N GLN A 416 -41.69 -24.80 12.77
CA GLN A 416 -40.34 -24.24 12.57
C GLN A 416 -39.93 -24.16 11.10
N SER A 417 -40.79 -24.62 10.18
CA SER A 417 -40.58 -24.52 8.74
C SER A 417 -41.27 -23.28 8.19
N PHE A 418 -40.60 -22.57 7.29
CA PHE A 418 -41.16 -21.42 6.56
C PHE A 418 -41.38 -21.76 5.08
N HIS A 419 -41.29 -23.04 4.72
CA HIS A 419 -41.59 -23.50 3.37
C HIS A 419 -43.07 -23.23 3.03
N PRO A 420 -43.40 -22.73 1.82
CA PRO A 420 -44.76 -22.30 1.46
C PRO A 420 -45.83 -23.40 1.45
N GLY A 421 -45.44 -24.67 1.67
CA GLY A 421 -46.31 -25.81 1.43
C GLY A 421 -46.72 -25.97 -0.03
N PHE A 422 -45.93 -25.41 -0.97
CA PHE A 422 -46.20 -25.45 -2.40
C PHE A 422 -45.07 -26.17 -3.15
N LEU A 423 -45.40 -27.04 -4.08
CA LEU A 423 -44.46 -27.67 -5.00
C LEU A 423 -45.12 -27.89 -6.37
N LEU A 424 -44.44 -27.47 -7.43
CA LEU A 424 -44.81 -27.71 -8.81
C LEU A 424 -43.64 -28.36 -9.54
N HIS A 425 -43.86 -29.48 -10.21
CA HIS A 425 -42.87 -29.93 -11.17
C HIS A 425 -43.45 -30.73 -12.34
N ASP A 426 -42.69 -30.83 -13.41
CA ASP A 426 -42.95 -31.78 -14.48
C ASP A 426 -42.54 -33.19 -14.04
N SER A 427 -43.29 -34.22 -14.43
CA SER A 427 -42.85 -35.60 -14.23
C SER A 427 -41.52 -35.82 -14.95
N PRO A 428 -40.50 -36.43 -14.31
CA PRO A 428 -39.26 -36.80 -14.95
C PRO A 428 -39.45 -37.62 -16.22
N ARG A 429 -38.44 -37.63 -17.09
CA ARG A 429 -38.48 -38.45 -18.30
C ARG A 429 -38.47 -39.94 -17.91
N GLU A 430 -39.08 -40.80 -18.72
CA GLU A 430 -39.10 -42.25 -18.46
C GLU A 430 -37.68 -42.85 -18.36
N ALA A 431 -36.71 -42.28 -19.07
CA ALA A 431 -35.30 -42.68 -18.98
C ALA A 431 -34.62 -42.31 -17.64
N GLU A 432 -35.22 -41.38 -16.89
CA GLU A 432 -34.71 -40.86 -15.62
C GLU A 432 -35.41 -41.51 -14.42
N MET A 433 -36.71 -41.85 -14.54
CA MET A 433 -37.49 -42.44 -13.46
C MET A 433 -38.61 -43.34 -13.98
N SER A 434 -38.81 -44.48 -13.35
CA SER A 434 -39.91 -45.39 -13.70
C SER A 434 -41.25 -44.89 -13.18
N GLU A 435 -42.32 -45.25 -13.89
CA GLU A 435 -43.69 -44.92 -13.52
C GLU A 435 -44.06 -45.40 -12.09
N ALA A 436 -43.63 -46.60 -11.71
CA ALA A 436 -43.88 -47.13 -10.37
C ALA A 436 -43.27 -46.24 -9.25
N ILE A 437 -42.10 -45.64 -9.50
CA ILE A 437 -41.46 -44.71 -8.56
C ILE A 437 -42.20 -43.38 -8.52
N LEU A 438 -42.65 -42.86 -9.69
CA LEU A 438 -43.47 -41.65 -9.76
C LEU A 438 -44.72 -41.78 -8.88
N TRP A 439 -45.49 -42.86 -9.08
CA TRP A 439 -46.71 -43.09 -8.32
C TRP A 439 -46.45 -43.30 -6.83
N ALA A 440 -45.33 -43.92 -6.45
CA ALA A 440 -44.92 -44.06 -5.05
C ALA A 440 -44.66 -42.70 -4.38
N LEU A 441 -43.99 -41.76 -5.06
CA LEU A 441 -43.77 -40.40 -4.57
C LEU A 441 -45.10 -39.65 -4.38
N LEU A 442 -46.00 -39.70 -5.37
CA LEU A 442 -47.32 -39.06 -5.25
C LEU A 442 -48.14 -39.67 -4.12
N ASN A 443 -48.05 -40.98 -3.94
CA ASN A 443 -48.76 -41.68 -2.88
C ASN A 443 -48.27 -41.24 -1.49
N CYS A 444 -46.97 -41.00 -1.34
CA CYS A 444 -46.37 -40.47 -0.11
C CYS A 444 -47.05 -39.17 0.34
N VAL A 445 -47.23 -38.22 -0.59
CA VAL A 445 -47.86 -36.93 -0.30
C VAL A 445 -49.37 -37.09 -0.06
N SER A 446 -50.07 -37.83 -0.93
CA SER A 446 -51.54 -37.99 -0.80
C SER A 446 -51.98 -38.75 0.47
N SER A 447 -51.10 -39.63 1.00
CA SER A 447 -51.32 -40.33 2.25
C SER A 447 -51.13 -39.43 3.48
N ASN A 448 -50.40 -38.32 3.35
CA ASN A 448 -50.16 -37.37 4.42
C ASN A 448 -51.28 -36.32 4.48
N ARG A 449 -52.43 -36.71 5.07
CA ARG A 449 -53.63 -35.86 5.15
C ARG A 449 -53.58 -34.75 6.21
N ASN A 450 -52.49 -34.64 6.98
CA ASN A 450 -52.40 -33.76 8.13
C ASN A 450 -51.84 -32.35 7.80
N GLY A 451 -51.37 -32.12 6.57
CA GLY A 451 -50.81 -30.83 6.14
C GLY A 451 -51.65 -30.15 5.05
N ALA A 452 -51.83 -28.83 5.16
CA ALA A 452 -52.37 -28.01 4.08
C ALA A 452 -51.25 -27.75 3.04
N VAL A 453 -50.95 -28.75 2.21
CA VAL A 453 -49.95 -28.65 1.13
C VAL A 453 -50.63 -28.61 -0.24
N GLN A 454 -50.01 -27.89 -1.18
CA GLN A 454 -50.38 -27.88 -2.59
C GLN A 454 -49.24 -28.48 -3.41
N TYR A 455 -49.50 -29.66 -3.97
CA TYR A 455 -48.56 -30.37 -4.83
C TYR A 455 -49.17 -30.54 -6.22
N ILE A 456 -48.52 -29.97 -7.23
CA ILE A 456 -48.95 -29.99 -8.63
C ILE A 456 -47.89 -30.70 -9.45
N VAL A 457 -48.31 -31.72 -10.20
CA VAL A 457 -47.45 -32.44 -11.12
C VAL A 457 -48.06 -32.42 -12.50
N THR A 458 -47.28 -32.03 -13.51
CA THR A 458 -47.68 -32.20 -14.91
C THR A 458 -47.12 -33.54 -15.39
N THR A 459 -47.93 -34.33 -16.09
CA THR A 459 -47.45 -35.61 -16.63
C THR A 459 -48.22 -35.98 -17.89
N SER A 460 -47.55 -36.68 -18.80
CA SER A 460 -48.16 -37.32 -19.97
C SER A 460 -48.55 -38.78 -19.70
N THR A 461 -48.18 -39.34 -18.55
CA THR A 461 -48.51 -40.71 -18.15
C THR A 461 -49.97 -40.79 -17.73
N GLU A 462 -50.67 -41.86 -18.14
CA GLU A 462 -52.07 -42.07 -17.77
C GLU A 462 -52.21 -42.25 -16.24
N LEU A 463 -53.18 -41.56 -15.63
CA LEU A 463 -53.37 -41.60 -14.18
C LEU A 463 -53.99 -42.94 -13.75
N PRO A 464 -53.40 -43.64 -12.75
CA PRO A 464 -54.03 -44.77 -12.10
C PRO A 464 -55.36 -44.38 -11.44
N GLU A 465 -56.28 -45.34 -11.30
CA GLU A 465 -57.60 -45.12 -10.68
C GLU A 465 -57.53 -44.44 -9.31
N THR A 466 -56.48 -44.74 -8.52
CA THR A 466 -56.25 -44.14 -7.20
C THR A 466 -56.00 -42.64 -7.25
N PHE A 467 -55.47 -42.12 -8.36
CA PHE A 467 -55.11 -40.71 -8.53
C PHE A 467 -56.12 -39.90 -9.35
N LYS A 468 -57.08 -40.54 -10.04
CA LYS A 468 -58.14 -39.83 -10.79
C LYS A 468 -58.89 -38.76 -9.97
N PRO A 469 -59.21 -38.93 -8.68
CA PRO A 469 -59.85 -37.87 -7.89
C PRO A 469 -59.01 -36.59 -7.74
N TYR A 470 -57.70 -36.67 -7.96
CA TYR A 470 -56.77 -35.55 -7.91
C TYR A 470 -56.51 -34.93 -9.28
N GLU A 471 -57.03 -35.49 -10.37
CA GLU A 471 -56.99 -34.86 -11.68
C GLU A 471 -57.73 -33.51 -11.63
N ARG A 472 -57.07 -32.46 -12.12
CA ARG A 472 -57.65 -31.10 -12.14
C ARG A 472 -57.80 -30.53 -13.53
N LEU A 473 -56.87 -30.86 -14.41
CA LEU A 473 -56.85 -30.36 -15.78
C LEU A 473 -56.24 -31.41 -16.69
N ARG A 474 -57.00 -31.80 -17.73
CA ARG A 474 -56.53 -32.66 -18.81
C ARG A 474 -56.32 -31.80 -20.04
N LEU A 475 -55.09 -31.79 -20.55
CA LEU A 475 -54.74 -31.07 -21.78
C LEU A 475 -54.56 -32.09 -22.91
N SER A 476 -55.07 -31.77 -24.09
CA SER A 476 -54.92 -32.57 -25.31
C SER A 476 -54.76 -31.65 -26.53
N ALA A 477 -53.88 -32.05 -27.45
CA ALA A 477 -53.72 -31.38 -28.73
C ALA A 477 -54.78 -31.78 -29.77
N ASP A 478 -55.63 -32.76 -29.46
CA ASP A 478 -56.62 -33.34 -30.38
C ASP A 478 -57.80 -32.39 -30.66
N SER A 479 -58.02 -31.40 -29.79
CA SER A 479 -59.08 -30.40 -29.94
C SER A 479 -58.62 -29.03 -29.43
N GLU A 480 -59.20 -27.95 -29.96
CA GLU A 480 -58.88 -26.60 -29.46
C GLU A 480 -59.26 -26.42 -27.98
N ASP A 481 -60.39 -27.00 -27.55
CA ASP A 481 -60.84 -26.99 -26.16
C ASP A 481 -59.87 -27.71 -25.21
N GLY A 482 -59.09 -28.67 -25.72
CA GLY A 482 -58.06 -29.38 -24.97
C GLY A 482 -56.76 -28.60 -24.78
N LEU A 483 -56.57 -27.46 -25.46
CA LEU A 483 -55.38 -26.62 -25.31
C LEU A 483 -55.45 -25.77 -24.04
N PHE A 484 -54.30 -25.44 -23.45
CA PHE A 484 -54.23 -24.63 -22.23
C PHE A 484 -54.95 -23.27 -22.36
N PHE A 485 -54.78 -22.59 -23.50
CA PHE A 485 -55.46 -21.32 -23.80
C PHE A 485 -56.76 -21.50 -24.60
N ARG A 486 -57.19 -22.75 -24.81
CA ARG A 486 -58.34 -23.12 -25.64
C ARG A 486 -58.29 -22.58 -27.08
N ARG A 487 -57.08 -22.28 -27.58
CA ARG A 487 -56.79 -21.75 -28.91
C ARG A 487 -55.34 -22.01 -29.29
N ARG A 488 -55.05 -22.12 -30.58
CA ARG A 488 -53.68 -22.19 -31.11
C ARG A 488 -53.08 -20.79 -31.18
N LEU A 489 -51.92 -20.59 -30.55
CA LEU A 489 -51.29 -19.27 -30.45
C LEU A 489 -50.58 -18.81 -31.74
N ASP A 490 -50.50 -19.66 -32.76
CA ASP A 490 -49.82 -19.36 -34.03
C ASP A 490 -50.76 -18.83 -35.14
N ALA A 491 -52.09 -18.90 -34.95
CA ALA A 491 -53.04 -18.48 -35.98
C ALA A 491 -53.27 -16.96 -36.06
N ALA A 492 -52.87 -16.20 -35.04
CA ALA A 492 -53.08 -14.75 -34.99
C ALA A 492 -51.91 -13.91 -35.53
N GLN A 493 -50.73 -14.51 -35.76
CA GLN A 493 -49.58 -13.82 -36.37
C GLN A 493 -49.48 -14.00 -37.89
N ALA A 494 -50.21 -14.96 -38.49
CA ALA A 494 -50.24 -15.16 -39.94
C ALA A 494 -51.14 -14.16 -40.70
N SER A 495 -51.89 -13.31 -40.00
CA SER A 495 -52.72 -12.24 -40.58
C SER A 495 -52.09 -10.84 -40.47
N LEU A 496 -50.81 -10.75 -40.10
CA LEU A 496 -50.06 -9.50 -39.96
C LEU A 496 -48.66 -9.54 -40.62
N LEU A 497 -48.48 -10.36 -41.65
CA LEU A 497 -47.34 -10.28 -42.58
C LEU A 497 -47.84 -10.15 -44.02
#